data_AF-A0A5B8XUI7-F1
#
_entry.id   AF-A0A5B8XUI7-F1
#
_cell.length_a   1.000
_cell.length_b   1.000
_cell.length_c   1.000
_cell.angle_alpha   90.00
_cell.angle_beta   90.00
_cell.angle_gamma   90.00
#
_symmetry.space_group_name_H-M   'P 1'
#
loop_
_entity.id
_entity.type
_entity.pdbx_description
1 polymer ?
#
loop_
_entity_poly.entity_id
_entity_poly.type
_entity_poly.pdbx_seq_one_letter_code
_entity_poly.pdbx_strand_id
1 'polypeptide(L)'
;MHLLHFRIWVGLALALTLVACASPTYHSATPIAEDAFNVGVGLAVRGYVGPNDHLIEPAPEIILRKGISENSDLGARVGGNIGVDWNWAFINSPDFALSLNIAATLTLPAFPGGYVGLLADVVKSEDFKLTLGLKPSLVMLARPKEGTDVFGNRDGYYGLAIAGMVGAKFDLGRFVLMPSVNIYAPIESDERLDFAAGVGFYF
;
A
#
# COMPACT_ATOMS: atom_id res chain seq x y z
N MET A 1 12.20 -28.25 3.20
CA MET A 1 12.25 -27.30 2.06
C MET A 1 10.99 -27.26 1.20
N HIS A 2 10.42 -28.38 0.72
CA HIS A 2 9.27 -28.31 -0.22
C HIS A 2 7.98 -27.69 0.35
N LEU A 3 7.62 -27.97 1.61
CA LEU A 3 6.40 -27.38 2.21
C LEU A 3 6.47 -25.85 2.34
N LEU A 4 7.64 -25.27 2.63
CA LEU A 4 7.81 -23.83 2.78
C LEU A 4 7.58 -23.11 1.44
N HIS A 5 8.20 -23.61 0.36
CA HIS A 5 7.94 -23.11 -0.99
C HIS A 5 6.45 -23.23 -1.36
N PHE A 6 5.82 -24.38 -1.10
CA PHE A 6 4.40 -24.56 -1.37
C PHE A 6 3.51 -23.57 -0.60
N ARG A 7 3.80 -23.33 0.68
CA ARG A 7 3.10 -22.32 1.49
C ARG A 7 3.34 -20.89 1.02
N ILE A 8 4.54 -20.57 0.55
CA ILE A 8 4.85 -19.26 -0.07
C ILE A 8 4.07 -19.12 -1.39
N TRP A 9 4.02 -20.13 -2.24
CA TRP A 9 3.25 -20.07 -3.49
C TRP A 9 1.73 -20.04 -3.25
N VAL A 10 1.21 -20.73 -2.24
CA VAL A 10 -0.21 -20.64 -1.84
C VAL A 10 -0.50 -19.30 -1.18
N GLY A 11 0.40 -18.76 -0.37
CA GLY A 11 0.29 -17.41 0.21
C GLY A 11 0.36 -16.32 -0.86
N LEU A 12 1.22 -16.47 -1.87
CA LEU A 12 1.32 -15.58 -3.02
C LEU A 12 0.10 -15.72 -3.93
N ALA A 13 -0.41 -16.93 -4.17
CA ALA A 13 -1.62 -17.16 -4.96
C ALA A 13 -2.88 -16.66 -4.23
N LEU A 14 -2.97 -16.86 -2.90
CA LEU A 14 -4.05 -16.33 -2.08
C LEU A 14 -3.95 -14.81 -2.00
N ALA A 15 -2.75 -14.25 -1.83
CA ALA A 15 -2.50 -12.82 -1.95
C ALA A 15 -2.97 -12.34 -3.32
N LEU A 16 -2.53 -12.92 -4.44
CA LEU A 16 -2.96 -12.59 -5.81
C LEU A 16 -4.47 -12.78 -6.06
N THR A 17 -5.13 -13.71 -5.36
CA THR A 17 -6.59 -13.85 -5.39
C THR A 17 -7.26 -12.74 -4.57
N LEU A 18 -6.64 -12.34 -3.46
CA LEU A 18 -6.96 -11.13 -2.69
C LEU A 18 -6.44 -9.84 -3.36
N VAL A 19 -5.68 -9.90 -4.48
CA VAL A 19 -5.37 -8.75 -5.35
C VAL A 19 -6.54 -8.47 -6.31
N ALA A 20 -7.48 -9.41 -6.47
CA ALA A 20 -8.86 -9.05 -6.87
C ALA A 20 -9.57 -8.19 -5.79
N CYS A 21 -8.95 -8.03 -4.62
CA CYS A 21 -9.22 -7.03 -3.60
C CYS A 21 -8.00 -6.10 -3.35
N ALA A 22 -7.10 -5.90 -4.34
CA ALA A 22 -6.24 -4.71 -4.64
C ALA A 22 -5.18 -4.19 -3.60
N SER A 23 -4.84 -2.87 -3.47
CA SER A 23 -4.09 -2.11 -2.37
C SER A 23 -4.44 -0.60 -2.34
N PRO A 24 -4.96 -0.01 -1.22
CA PRO A 24 -5.60 1.33 -1.22
C PRO A 24 -4.54 2.45 -1.20
N THR A 25 -3.27 2.05 -1.23
CA THR A 25 -2.11 2.92 -1.37
C THR A 25 -2.09 3.49 -2.78
N TYR A 26 -2.91 4.52 -2.96
CA TYR A 26 -3.04 5.40 -4.13
C TYR A 26 -1.68 5.94 -4.59
N HIS A 27 -0.83 5.18 -5.29
CA HIS A 27 0.40 5.77 -5.81
C HIS A 27 0.78 5.16 -7.16
N SER A 28 0.43 5.86 -8.24
CA SER A 28 1.27 5.92 -9.43
C SER A 28 2.44 6.87 -9.18
N ALA A 29 3.53 6.75 -9.95
CA ALA A 29 4.60 7.73 -9.91
C ALA A 29 4.13 9.09 -10.46
N THR A 30 3.32 9.05 -11.53
CA THR A 30 2.65 10.22 -12.12
C THR A 30 1.66 10.85 -11.12
N PRO A 31 1.80 12.14 -10.77
CA PRO A 31 0.83 12.89 -9.97
C PRO A 31 -0.54 13.02 -10.67
N ILE A 32 -1.60 13.37 -9.94
CA ILE A 32 -2.79 13.97 -10.61
C ILE A 32 -2.49 15.38 -11.12
N ALA A 33 -3.26 15.80 -12.13
CA ALA A 33 -3.15 17.09 -12.76
C ALA A 33 -3.16 18.23 -11.74
N GLU A 34 -2.40 19.29 -12.03
CA GLU A 34 -2.35 20.49 -11.20
C GLU A 34 -3.76 21.05 -10.96
N ASP A 35 -3.98 21.51 -9.74
CA ASP A 35 -5.26 21.93 -9.19
C ASP A 35 -6.41 20.90 -9.13
N ALA A 36 -6.30 19.73 -9.77
CA ALA A 36 -7.32 18.69 -9.66
C ALA A 36 -7.48 18.21 -8.20
N PHE A 37 -8.72 17.90 -7.82
CA PHE A 37 -9.05 17.37 -6.50
C PHE A 37 -9.88 16.10 -6.66
N ASN A 38 -9.29 14.95 -6.34
CA ASN A 38 -9.94 13.66 -6.46
C ASN A 38 -10.42 13.21 -5.07
N VAL A 39 -11.67 12.77 -5.00
CA VAL A 39 -12.21 12.08 -3.82
C VAL A 39 -12.32 10.61 -4.18
N GLY A 40 -11.98 9.72 -3.25
CA GLY A 40 -12.08 8.30 -3.48
C GLY A 40 -12.43 7.48 -2.26
N VAL A 41 -12.84 6.25 -2.53
CA VAL A 41 -13.09 5.22 -1.52
C VAL A 41 -12.18 4.03 -1.78
N GLY A 42 -11.52 3.60 -0.71
CA GLY A 42 -10.67 2.42 -0.65
C GLY A 42 -11.35 1.34 0.19
N LEU A 43 -11.41 0.09 -0.30
CA LEU A 43 -11.70 -1.07 0.55
C LEU A 43 -10.47 -1.95 0.60
N ALA A 44 -9.79 -2.05 1.75
CA ALA A 44 -8.61 -2.88 1.92
C ALA A 44 -8.75 -4.04 2.90
N VAL A 45 -7.73 -4.88 2.86
CA VAL A 45 -7.28 -5.87 3.81
C VAL A 45 -5.80 -5.58 4.10
N ARG A 46 -5.38 -5.80 5.34
CA ARG A 46 -3.99 -5.74 5.78
C ARG A 46 -3.75 -6.96 6.65
N GLY A 47 -2.54 -7.51 6.64
CA GLY A 47 -2.36 -8.76 7.34
C GLY A 47 -0.96 -9.35 7.24
N TYR A 48 -0.83 -10.51 7.83
CA TYR A 48 0.36 -11.33 7.73
C TYR A 48 -0.01 -12.81 7.61
N VAL A 49 0.90 -13.59 7.00
CA VAL A 49 0.84 -15.05 6.99
C VAL A 49 2.15 -15.58 7.56
N GLY A 50 2.08 -16.27 8.69
CA GLY A 50 3.20 -16.97 9.32
C GLY A 50 3.10 -18.49 9.20
N PRO A 51 4.07 -19.24 9.75
CA PRO A 51 4.06 -20.71 9.70
C PRO A 51 2.96 -21.35 10.55
N ASN A 52 2.53 -20.64 11.62
CA ASN A 52 1.64 -21.12 12.67
C ASN A 52 0.42 -20.20 12.90
N ASP A 53 0.44 -18.97 12.37
CA ASP A 53 -0.58 -17.96 12.59
C ASP A 53 -0.82 -17.11 11.33
N HIS A 54 -1.98 -16.45 11.25
CA HIS A 54 -2.30 -15.50 10.21
C HIS A 54 -3.30 -14.48 10.75
N LEU A 55 -3.29 -13.29 10.17
CA LEU A 55 -4.25 -12.23 10.45
C LEU A 55 -4.60 -11.54 9.13
N ILE A 56 -5.88 -11.29 8.89
CA ILE A 56 -6.38 -10.54 7.74
C ILE A 56 -7.46 -9.59 8.25
N GLU A 57 -7.18 -8.29 8.26
CA GLU A 57 -8.06 -7.25 8.79
C GLU A 57 -8.56 -6.34 7.68
N PRO A 58 -9.88 -6.19 7.46
CA PRO A 58 -10.39 -5.21 6.52
C PRO A 58 -10.13 -3.79 7.02
N ALA A 59 -9.64 -2.93 6.13
CA ALA A 59 -9.36 -1.52 6.36
C ALA A 59 -10.03 -0.68 5.25
N PRO A 60 -11.34 -0.34 5.39
CA PRO A 60 -11.96 0.65 4.54
C PRO A 60 -11.38 2.04 4.83
N GLU A 61 -11.19 2.84 3.79
CA GLU A 61 -10.57 4.17 3.84
C GLU A 61 -11.29 5.14 2.88
N ILE A 62 -11.50 6.38 3.31
CA ILE A 62 -11.82 7.51 2.43
C ILE A 62 -10.48 8.17 2.08
N ILE A 63 -10.29 8.50 0.80
CA ILE A 63 -9.02 8.99 0.27
C ILE A 63 -9.27 10.31 -0.45
N LEU A 64 -8.43 11.30 -0.19
CA LEU A 64 -8.46 12.63 -0.79
C LEU A 64 -7.11 12.87 -1.48
N ARG A 65 -7.12 13.49 -2.66
CA ARG A 65 -5.91 13.88 -3.38
C ARG A 65 -6.05 15.28 -3.96
N LYS A 66 -5.02 16.11 -3.84
CA LYS A 66 -4.91 17.42 -4.49
C LYS A 66 -3.64 17.47 -5.34
N GLY A 67 -3.78 17.78 -6.63
CA GLY A 67 -2.66 18.17 -7.48
C GLY A 67 -2.10 19.52 -7.02
N ILE A 68 -0.81 19.54 -6.70
CA ILE A 68 -0.08 20.72 -6.19
C ILE A 68 0.73 21.38 -7.31
N SER A 69 1.26 20.58 -8.23
CA SER A 69 1.91 21.03 -9.46
C SER A 69 1.93 19.91 -10.50
N GLU A 70 2.32 20.20 -11.74
CA GLU A 70 2.64 19.19 -12.78
C GLU A 70 3.54 18.02 -12.29
N ASN A 71 4.33 18.23 -11.24
CA ASN A 71 5.27 17.27 -10.69
C ASN A 71 4.95 16.82 -9.26
N SER A 72 3.86 17.28 -8.63
CA SER A 72 3.54 16.82 -7.27
C SER A 72 2.06 16.84 -6.89
N ASP A 73 1.68 15.90 -6.04
CA ASP A 73 0.34 15.81 -5.46
C ASP A 73 0.37 15.35 -3.99
N LEU A 74 -0.58 15.85 -3.20
CA LEU A 74 -0.72 15.59 -1.77
C LEU A 74 -1.94 14.72 -1.51
N GLY A 75 -1.75 13.61 -0.80
CA GLY A 75 -2.79 12.68 -0.38
C GLY A 75 -3.09 12.74 1.11
N ALA A 76 -4.34 12.46 1.44
CA ALA A 76 -4.79 12.14 2.79
C ALA A 76 -5.73 10.92 2.75
N ARG A 77 -5.65 10.05 3.75
CA ARG A 77 -6.54 8.89 3.92
C ARG A 77 -7.05 8.82 5.36
N VAL A 78 -8.32 8.45 5.52
CA VAL A 78 -8.99 8.33 6.83
C VAL A 78 -9.90 7.10 6.82
N GLY A 79 -9.79 6.24 7.83
CA GLY A 79 -10.61 5.03 7.97
C GLY A 79 -9.99 4.10 9.00
N GLY A 80 -9.64 2.88 8.61
CA GLY A 80 -8.82 1.98 9.44
C GLY A 80 -7.46 2.59 9.87
N ASN A 81 -6.98 3.60 9.13
CA ASN A 81 -5.80 4.39 9.45
C ASN A 81 -6.05 5.86 9.13
N ILE A 82 -5.34 6.76 9.78
CA ILE A 82 -5.20 8.15 9.32
C ILE A 82 -3.81 8.27 8.69
N GLY A 83 -3.71 8.80 7.47
CA GLY A 83 -2.42 8.96 6.80
C GLY A 83 -2.38 10.16 5.90
N VAL A 84 -1.18 10.68 5.70
CA VAL A 84 -0.88 11.72 4.71
C VAL A 84 0.34 11.28 3.92
N ASP A 85 0.37 11.62 2.65
CA ASP A 85 1.51 11.35 1.80
C ASP A 85 1.70 12.46 0.76
N TRP A 86 2.95 12.71 0.41
CA TRP A 86 3.32 13.63 -0.65
C TRP A 86 4.11 12.85 -1.70
N ASN A 87 3.69 12.94 -2.95
CA ASN A 87 4.37 12.34 -4.08
C ASN A 87 4.96 13.46 -4.94
N TRP A 88 6.25 13.33 -5.26
CA TRP A 88 6.98 14.26 -6.10
C TRP A 88 7.68 13.50 -7.22
N ALA A 89 7.19 13.67 -8.44
CA ALA A 89 7.80 13.14 -9.65
C ALA A 89 9.01 14.00 -10.03
N PHE A 90 10.18 13.37 -10.14
CA PHE A 90 11.39 13.99 -10.65
C PHE A 90 11.65 13.62 -12.12
N ILE A 91 10.93 12.61 -12.63
CA ILE A 91 10.73 12.38 -14.06
C ILE A 91 9.23 12.19 -14.30
N ASN A 92 8.66 12.94 -15.24
CA ASN A 92 7.25 12.86 -15.63
C ASN A 92 7.12 13.01 -17.16
N SER A 93 7.54 12.00 -17.93
CA SER A 93 7.39 11.97 -19.39
C SER A 93 6.06 11.33 -19.81
N PRO A 94 5.64 11.38 -21.09
CA PRO A 94 4.39 10.75 -21.53
C PRO A 94 4.35 9.23 -21.32
N ASP A 95 5.50 8.58 -21.44
CA ASP A 95 5.71 7.12 -21.48
C ASP A 95 6.30 6.53 -20.19
N PHE A 96 6.80 7.37 -19.28
CA PHE A 96 7.44 6.96 -18.03
C PHE A 96 7.24 8.01 -16.93
N ALA A 97 7.26 7.59 -15.68
CA ALA A 97 7.42 8.49 -14.54
C ALA A 97 8.22 7.83 -13.42
N LEU A 98 8.95 8.64 -12.67
CA LEU A 98 9.74 8.22 -11.52
C LEU A 98 9.59 9.26 -10.41
N SER A 99 9.18 8.83 -9.23
CA SER A 99 8.81 9.72 -8.13
C SER A 99 9.30 9.24 -6.77
N LEU A 100 9.39 10.21 -5.86
CA LEU A 100 9.57 9.99 -4.43
C LEU A 100 8.22 10.21 -3.73
N ASN A 101 7.73 9.21 -3.00
CA ASN A 101 6.51 9.28 -2.21
C ASN A 101 6.81 9.16 -0.72
N ILE A 102 6.72 10.26 0.02
CA ILE A 102 6.95 10.29 1.47
C ILE A 102 5.59 10.21 2.16
N ALA A 103 5.41 9.23 3.06
CA ALA A 103 4.15 9.04 3.77
C ALA A 103 4.34 8.93 5.28
N ALA A 104 3.46 9.59 6.02
CA ALA A 104 3.25 9.40 7.45
C ALA A 104 1.88 8.72 7.66
N THR A 105 1.78 7.80 8.61
CA THR A 105 0.53 7.10 8.92
C THR A 105 0.41 6.88 10.42
N LEU A 106 -0.81 7.00 10.92
CA LEU A 106 -1.23 6.71 12.28
C LEU A 106 -2.26 5.59 12.21
N THR A 107 -1.85 4.38 12.58
CA THR A 107 -2.73 3.23 12.76
C THR A 107 -3.48 3.42 14.08
N LEU A 108 -4.82 3.39 14.07
CA LEU A 108 -5.58 3.50 15.30
C LEU A 108 -5.65 2.13 16.00
N PRO A 109 -5.47 2.05 17.35
CA PRO A 109 -5.27 3.15 18.29
C PRO A 109 -3.79 3.57 18.45
N ALA A 110 -3.45 4.75 17.90
CA ALA A 110 -2.26 5.55 18.21
C ALA A 110 -0.85 4.98 17.89
N PHE A 111 -0.70 4.10 16.90
CA PHE A 111 0.61 3.63 16.45
C PHE A 111 1.10 4.41 15.22
N PRO A 112 2.10 5.30 15.33
CA PRO A 112 2.70 5.97 14.19
C PRO A 112 3.51 4.98 13.32
N GLY A 113 3.65 5.32 12.05
CA GLY A 113 4.48 4.62 11.08
C GLY A 113 4.68 5.51 9.86
N GLY A 114 5.48 5.04 8.90
CA GLY A 114 5.73 5.82 7.70
C GLY A 114 6.64 5.10 6.71
N TYR A 115 6.75 5.65 5.51
CA TYR A 115 7.65 5.13 4.49
C TYR A 115 8.18 6.24 3.60
N VAL A 116 9.30 5.95 2.95
CA VAL A 116 9.81 6.70 1.81
C VAL A 116 9.80 5.75 0.63
N GLY A 117 8.96 6.02 -0.35
CA GLY A 117 8.76 5.18 -1.53
C GLY A 117 9.48 5.74 -2.74
N LEU A 118 10.23 4.91 -3.46
CA LEU A 118 10.63 5.17 -4.83
C LEU A 118 9.65 4.44 -5.74
N LEU A 119 8.93 5.17 -6.60
CA LEU A 119 7.88 4.62 -7.47
C LEU A 119 8.20 4.90 -8.94
N ALA A 120 7.97 3.92 -9.80
CA ALA A 120 8.20 4.00 -11.24
C ALA A 120 6.96 3.54 -12.01
N ASP A 121 6.39 4.41 -12.86
CA ASP A 121 5.37 4.00 -13.84
C ASP A 121 6.10 3.37 -15.03
N VAL A 122 6.25 2.04 -15.01
CA VAL A 122 6.99 1.26 -16.01
C VAL A 122 6.19 0.96 -17.28
N VAL A 123 4.87 1.16 -17.22
CA VAL A 123 4.01 1.34 -18.39
C VAL A 123 3.18 2.58 -18.11
N LYS A 124 3.11 3.52 -19.05
CA LYS A 124 2.31 4.72 -18.93
C LYS A 124 1.68 5.07 -20.28
N SER A 125 0.38 5.26 -20.24
CA SER A 125 -0.43 5.92 -21.27
C SER A 125 -1.41 6.89 -20.59
N GLU A 126 -2.29 7.51 -21.36
CA GLU A 126 -3.40 8.32 -20.87
C GLU A 126 -4.28 7.49 -19.90
N ASP A 127 -4.90 6.43 -20.42
CA ASP A 127 -5.90 5.60 -19.71
C ASP A 127 -5.30 4.53 -18.78
N PHE A 128 -4.03 4.16 -18.94
CA PHE A 128 -3.44 3.04 -18.18
C PHE A 128 -2.04 3.36 -17.66
N LYS A 129 -1.75 2.97 -16.42
CA LYS A 129 -0.41 3.02 -15.83
C LYS A 129 -0.15 1.76 -15.03
N LEU A 130 1.03 1.16 -15.18
CA LEU A 130 1.55 0.08 -14.34
C LEU A 130 2.72 0.63 -13.53
N THR A 131 2.60 0.60 -12.21
CA THR A 131 3.57 1.17 -11.28
C THR A 131 4.27 0.06 -10.51
N LEU A 132 5.60 0.14 -10.42
CA LEU A 132 6.41 -0.65 -9.50
C LEU A 132 6.96 0.28 -8.41
N GLY A 133 7.18 -0.23 -7.21
CA GLY A 133 7.71 0.57 -6.11
C GLY A 133 8.58 -0.19 -5.12
N LEU A 134 9.51 0.53 -4.52
CA LEU A 134 10.28 0.10 -3.35
C LEU A 134 10.01 1.09 -2.22
N LYS A 135 9.51 0.61 -1.09
CA LYS A 135 9.12 1.43 0.06
C LYS A 135 9.85 0.94 1.32
N PRO A 136 11.11 1.35 1.56
CA PRO A 136 11.68 1.32 2.90
C PRO A 136 10.73 2.04 3.88
N SER A 137 10.37 1.34 4.93
CA SER A 137 9.25 1.67 5.81
C SER A 137 9.56 1.36 7.26
N LEU A 138 9.12 2.25 8.14
CA LEU A 138 8.97 1.98 9.56
C LEU A 138 7.54 1.45 9.74
N VAL A 139 7.42 0.14 9.88
CA VAL A 139 6.13 -0.55 10.09
C VAL A 139 6.01 -0.94 11.55
N MET A 140 4.83 -0.72 12.13
CA MET A 140 4.50 -1.47 13.34
C MET A 140 4.13 -2.90 12.91
N LEU A 141 4.89 -3.87 13.40
CA LEU A 141 4.52 -5.27 13.33
C LEU A 141 3.73 -5.60 14.60
N ALA A 142 2.45 -5.93 14.44
CA ALA A 142 1.62 -6.38 15.54
C ALA A 142 1.89 -7.85 15.82
N ARG A 143 2.56 -8.18 16.94
CA ARG A 143 2.65 -9.56 17.40
C ARG A 143 1.45 -9.89 18.31
N PRO A 144 0.79 -11.05 18.13
CA PRO A 144 -0.10 -11.59 19.15
C PRO A 144 0.70 -11.78 20.44
N LYS A 145 0.16 -11.33 21.57
CA LYS A 145 0.77 -11.58 22.88
C LYS A 145 0.53 -13.04 23.26
N GLU A 146 1.58 -13.74 23.68
CA GLU A 146 1.50 -15.15 24.05
C GLU A 146 0.39 -15.38 25.09
N GLY A 147 -0.49 -16.35 24.82
CA GLY A 147 -1.60 -16.71 25.71
C GLY A 147 -2.81 -15.77 25.66
N THR A 148 -2.91 -14.86 24.68
CA THR A 148 -4.13 -14.06 24.44
C THR A 148 -4.89 -14.50 23.19
N ASP A 149 -6.22 -14.40 23.22
CA ASP A 149 -7.09 -14.65 22.06
C ASP A 149 -6.79 -13.67 20.91
N VAL A 150 -7.29 -13.95 19.71
CA VAL A 150 -7.05 -13.19 18.45
C VAL A 150 -7.39 -11.68 18.55
N PHE A 151 -8.17 -11.28 19.55
CA PHE A 151 -8.56 -9.88 19.84
C PHE A 151 -7.87 -9.28 21.08
N GLY A 152 -6.92 -10.00 21.71
CA GLY A 152 -6.19 -9.57 22.90
C GLY A 152 -5.10 -8.53 22.63
N ASN A 153 -4.59 -7.94 23.72
CA ASN A 153 -3.55 -6.91 23.70
C ASN A 153 -2.39 -7.28 22.78
N ARG A 154 -2.19 -6.50 21.71
CA ARG A 154 -1.04 -6.61 20.79
C ARG A 154 0.17 -5.93 21.41
N ASP A 155 1.27 -6.64 21.56
CA ASP A 155 2.55 -6.01 21.85
C ASP A 155 3.11 -5.48 20.52
N GLY A 156 2.95 -4.18 20.28
CA GLY A 156 3.41 -3.52 19.06
C GLY A 156 4.93 -3.33 19.07
N TYR A 157 5.61 -3.83 18.04
CA TYR A 157 7.03 -3.58 17.81
C TYR A 157 7.25 -2.75 16.54
N TYR A 158 8.25 -1.86 16.56
CA TYR A 158 8.64 -1.06 15.41
C TYR A 158 9.71 -1.78 14.59
N GLY A 159 9.30 -2.44 13.51
CA GLY A 159 10.22 -3.05 12.56
C GLY A 159 10.60 -2.07 11.45
N LEU A 160 11.86 -2.11 11.03
CA LEU A 160 12.19 -1.66 9.68
C LEU A 160 11.80 -2.77 8.71
N ALA A 161 11.09 -2.42 7.63
CA ALA A 161 10.75 -3.33 6.55
C ALA A 161 10.96 -2.66 5.19
N ILE A 162 11.33 -3.44 4.18
CA ILE A 162 11.33 -2.98 2.79
C ILE A 162 10.10 -3.58 2.12
N ALA A 163 9.18 -2.74 1.67
CA ALA A 163 8.04 -3.19 0.89
C ALA A 163 8.35 -3.17 -0.62
N GLY A 164 8.11 -4.28 -1.30
CA GLY A 164 7.91 -4.31 -2.74
C GLY A 164 6.46 -3.96 -3.07
N MET A 165 6.26 -3.06 -4.03
CA MET A 165 4.93 -2.61 -4.47
C MET A 165 4.74 -2.84 -5.96
N VAL A 166 3.53 -3.28 -6.32
CA VAL A 166 3.03 -3.31 -7.70
C VAL A 166 1.65 -2.66 -7.70
N GLY A 167 1.36 -1.78 -8.63
CA GLY A 167 0.06 -1.14 -8.77
C GLY A 167 -0.32 -0.89 -10.21
N ALA A 168 -1.60 -0.67 -10.45
CA ALA A 168 -2.10 -0.18 -11.71
C ALA A 168 -3.06 1.00 -11.47
N LYS A 169 -3.18 1.86 -12.47
CA LYS A 169 -4.18 2.91 -12.57
C LYS A 169 -4.89 2.74 -13.91
N PHE A 170 -6.21 2.63 -13.87
CA PHE A 170 -7.08 2.66 -15.03
C PHE A 170 -7.92 3.93 -14.94
N ASP A 171 -7.73 4.84 -15.89
CA ASP A 171 -8.63 5.95 -16.10
C ASP A 171 -9.82 5.47 -16.94
N LEU A 172 -11.03 5.63 -16.40
CA LEU A 172 -12.29 5.22 -17.03
C LEU A 172 -13.13 6.47 -17.35
N GLY A 173 -12.47 7.63 -17.54
CA GLY A 173 -13.02 8.91 -17.94
C GLY A 173 -13.72 9.66 -16.80
N ARG A 174 -14.79 9.07 -16.22
CA ARG A 174 -15.47 9.65 -15.05
C ARG A 174 -14.95 9.12 -13.71
N PHE A 175 -14.27 7.98 -13.74
CA PHE A 175 -13.82 7.30 -12.54
C PHE A 175 -12.41 6.77 -12.75
N VAL A 176 -11.60 6.72 -11.70
CA VAL A 176 -10.29 6.05 -11.74
C VAL A 176 -10.32 4.82 -10.86
N LEU A 177 -9.92 3.67 -11.40
CA LEU A 177 -9.77 2.40 -10.69
C LEU A 177 -8.29 2.16 -10.41
N MET A 178 -7.92 1.92 -9.15
CA MET A 178 -6.52 1.73 -8.73
C MET A 178 -6.34 0.51 -7.84
N PRO A 179 -6.06 -0.67 -8.42
CA PRO A 179 -5.55 -1.82 -7.67
C PRO A 179 -4.05 -1.69 -7.42
N SER A 180 -3.57 -2.11 -6.25
CA SER A 180 -2.13 -2.30 -6.04
C SER A 180 -1.84 -3.46 -5.10
N VAL A 181 -0.61 -3.66 -4.65
CA VAL A 181 -0.18 -4.66 -3.66
C VAL A 181 1.04 -4.10 -2.98
N ASN A 182 1.17 -4.25 -1.67
CA ASN A 182 2.45 -4.09 -0.98
C ASN A 182 2.77 -5.39 -0.27
N ILE A 183 3.96 -5.95 -0.51
CA ILE A 183 4.51 -7.11 0.19
C ILE A 183 5.70 -6.59 0.99
N TYR A 184 5.66 -6.74 2.31
CA TYR A 184 6.68 -6.24 3.22
C TYR A 184 7.62 -7.37 3.62
N ALA A 185 8.93 -7.16 3.42
CA ALA A 185 9.98 -7.98 3.99
C ALA A 185 10.50 -7.29 5.26
N PRO A 186 10.14 -7.74 6.47
CA PRO A 186 10.74 -7.22 7.69
C PRO A 186 12.24 -7.53 7.73
N ILE A 187 13.05 -6.56 8.15
CA ILE A 187 14.52 -6.71 8.23
C ILE A 187 14.90 -7.62 9.41
N GLU A 188 14.07 -7.65 10.45
CA GLU A 188 14.20 -8.57 11.57
C GLU A 188 13.43 -9.87 11.30
N SER A 189 14.13 -10.99 11.48
CA SER A 189 13.72 -12.33 11.05
C SER A 189 12.53 -12.91 11.85
N ASP A 190 11.31 -12.53 11.51
CA ASP A 190 10.15 -13.43 11.62
C ASP A 190 9.96 -14.19 10.30
N GLU A 191 9.59 -15.47 10.35
CA GLU A 191 9.17 -16.25 9.15
C GLU A 191 7.78 -15.84 8.61
N ARG A 192 7.39 -14.57 8.79
CA ARG A 192 6.09 -14.01 8.41
C ARG A 192 6.19 -13.21 7.11
N LEU A 193 5.13 -13.29 6.31
CA LEU A 193 4.92 -12.46 5.14
C LEU A 193 3.84 -11.42 5.45
N ASP A 194 4.25 -10.18 5.71
CA ASP A 194 3.36 -9.03 5.91
C ASP A 194 2.90 -8.44 4.56
N PHE A 195 1.63 -8.05 4.44
CA PHE A 195 1.05 -7.53 3.20
C PHE A 195 -0.08 -6.51 3.40
N ALA A 196 -0.32 -5.67 2.40
CA ALA A 196 -1.44 -4.72 2.37
C ALA A 196 -2.13 -4.68 1.00
N ALA A 197 -3.47 -4.75 0.98
CA ALA A 197 -4.27 -5.00 -0.22
C ALA A 197 -5.77 -4.52 -0.20
N GLY A 198 -6.21 -3.55 -1.00
CA GLY A 198 -7.53 -2.89 -1.17
C GLY A 198 -7.81 -2.06 -2.44
N VAL A 199 -9.02 -2.07 -3.02
CA VAL A 199 -9.29 -1.31 -4.28
C VAL A 199 -9.59 0.15 -4.01
N GLY A 200 -8.90 1.08 -4.69
CA GLY A 200 -9.25 2.50 -4.74
C GLY A 200 -10.13 2.85 -5.95
N PHE A 201 -11.23 3.56 -5.70
CA PHE A 201 -12.10 4.17 -6.70
C PHE A 201 -12.15 5.69 -6.51
N TYR A 202 -11.91 6.47 -7.56
CA TYR A 202 -11.93 7.94 -7.50
C TYR A 202 -12.98 8.57 -8.41
N PHE A 203 -13.36 9.79 -8.03
CA PHE A 203 -14.36 10.67 -8.62
C PHE A 203 -13.80 12.10 -8.71
#